data_AF-A0A0M3JE90-F1
#
_entry.id   AF-A0A0M3JE90-F1
#
_cell.length_a   1.000
_cell.length_b   1.000
_cell.length_c   1.000
_cell.angle_alpha   90.00
_cell.angle_beta   90.00
_cell.angle_gamma   90.00
#
_symmetry.space_group_name_H-M   'P 1'
#
loop_
_entity.id
_entity.type
_entity.pdbx_description
1 polymer ?
#
loop_
_entity_poly.entity_id
_entity_poly.type
_entity_poly.pdbx_seq_one_letter_code
_entity_poly.pdbx_strand_id
1 'polypeptide(L)' 'MDTGKYVFGVNDTLQALDMGAVETLICWENLDITRYRLKNPATGEEKLLHLRPDQEKNKNHFTDPAVGFVL' A
#
# COMPACT_ATOMS: atom_id res chain seq x y z
N MET A 1 -25.18 -12.92 -14.25
CA MET A 1 -24.42 -11.77 -14.72
C MET A 1 -23.57 -11.31 -13.54
N ASP A 2 -22.34 -11.80 -13.49
CA ASP A 2 -21.25 -11.26 -12.67
C ASP A 2 -20.00 -11.98 -13.17
N THR A 3 -19.24 -11.33 -14.04
CA THR A 3 -18.09 -11.96 -14.69
C THR A 3 -16.85 -11.97 -13.79
N GLY A 4 -16.92 -11.33 -12.61
CA GLY A 4 -15.80 -11.21 -11.66
C GLY A 4 -14.64 -10.35 -12.16
N LYS A 5 -14.82 -9.61 -13.26
CA LYS A 5 -13.78 -8.83 -13.93
C LYS A 5 -13.64 -7.40 -13.38
N TYR A 6 -13.70 -7.26 -12.06
CA TYR A 6 -13.43 -5.99 -11.39
C TYR A 6 -12.89 -6.24 -9.99
N VAL A 7 -12.05 -5.31 -9.51
CA VAL A 7 -11.55 -5.24 -8.14
C VAL A 7 -11.72 -3.81 -7.64
N PHE A 8 -11.77 -3.62 -6.33
CA PHE A 8 -11.91 -2.30 -5.73
C PHE A 8 -11.06 -2.19 -4.46
N GLY A 9 -10.70 -0.96 -4.11
CA GLY A 9 -9.76 -0.71 -3.02
C GLY A 9 -8.31 -0.96 -3.42
N VAL A 10 -7.38 -0.41 -2.65
CA VAL A 10 -5.97 -0.35 -3.05
C VAL A 10 -5.29 -1.71 -3.04
N ASN A 11 -5.56 -2.56 -2.05
CA ASN A 11 -4.89 -3.85 -1.94
C ASN A 11 -5.19 -4.76 -3.15
N ASP A 12 -6.46 -4.99 -3.44
CA ASP A 12 -6.88 -5.88 -4.53
C ASP A 12 -6.51 -5.30 -5.89
N THR A 13 -6.56 -3.97 -6.04
CA THR A 13 -6.15 -3.28 -7.27
C THR A 13 -4.64 -3.41 -7.51
N LEU A 14 -3.81 -3.21 -6.48
CA LEU A 14 -2.36 -3.39 -6.60
C LEU A 14 -1.99 -4.85 -6.87
N GLN A 15 -2.63 -5.80 -6.21
CA GLN A 15 -2.42 -7.22 -6.48
C GLN A 15 -2.80 -7.60 -7.91
N ALA A 16 -3.93 -7.09 -8.42
CA ALA A 16 -4.34 -7.31 -9.81
C ALA A 16 -3.38 -6.65 -10.81
N LEU A 17 -2.82 -5.47 -10.48
CA LEU A 17 -1.78 -4.81 -11.27
C LEU A 17 -0.49 -5.64 -11.32
N ASP A 18 -0.02 -6.16 -10.18
CA ASP A 18 1.17 -7.01 -10.09
C ASP A 18 1.02 -8.32 -10.87
N MET A 19 -0.20 -8.85 -10.94
CA MET A 19 -0.54 -10.04 -11.73
C MET A 19 -0.75 -9.73 -13.23
N GLY A 20 -0.71 -8.47 -13.65
CA GLY A 20 -0.97 -8.05 -15.03
C GLY A 20 -2.43 -8.25 -15.48
N ALA A 21 -3.37 -8.34 -14.54
CA ALA A 21 -4.78 -8.62 -14.82
C ALA A 21 -5.63 -7.36 -15.09
N VAL A 22 -5.07 -6.17 -14.85
CA VAL A 22 -5.76 -4.89 -15.02
C VAL A 22 -5.59 -4.37 -16.44
N GLU A 23 -6.70 -4.26 -17.18
CA GLU A 23 -6.75 -3.60 -18.49
C GLU A 23 -7.00 -2.09 -18.37
N THR A 24 -7.95 -1.70 -17.52
CA THR A 24 -8.32 -0.30 -17.27
C THR A 24 -8.25 0.00 -15.78
N LEU A 25 -7.46 1.02 -15.41
CA LEU A 25 -7.36 1.50 -14.03
C LEU A 25 -8.15 2.81 -13.89
N ILE A 26 -9.11 2.81 -12.97
CA ILE A 26 -9.90 4.01 -12.63
C ILE A 26 -9.41 4.52 -11.28
N CYS A 27 -8.88 5.74 -11.25
CA CYS A 27 -8.45 6.41 -10.04
C CYS A 27 -9.35 7.61 -9.75
N TRP A 28 -9.76 7.77 -8.49
CA TRP A 28 -10.44 8.97 -8.05
C TRP A 28 -9.43 10.10 -7.83
N GLU A 29 -9.75 11.31 -8.26
CA GLU A 29 -8.84 12.46 -8.18
C GLU A 29 -8.46 12.82 -6.73
N ASN A 30 -9.39 12.63 -5.79
CA ASN A 30 -9.19 12.92 -4.38
C ASN A 30 -8.90 11.64 -3.57
N LEU A 31 -8.23 10.67 -4.19
CA LEU A 31 -7.81 9.44 -3.51
C LEU A 31 -6.72 9.77 -2.48
N ASP A 32 -7.15 9.80 -1.22
CA ASP A 32 -6.29 10.18 -0.09
C ASP A 32 -5.55 8.96 0.48
N ILE A 33 -4.54 8.49 -0.28
CA ILE A 33 -3.68 7.37 0.09
C ILE A 33 -2.23 7.71 -0.26
N THR A 34 -1.35 7.67 0.74
CA THR A 34 0.08 7.94 0.58
C THR A 34 0.87 6.63 0.49
N ARG A 35 1.78 6.53 -0.48
CA ARG A 35 2.75 5.43 -0.59
C ARG A 35 4.03 5.78 0.16
N TYR A 36 4.32 5.03 1.22
CA TYR A 36 5.56 5.12 1.98
C TYR A 36 6.51 3.98 1.62
N ARG A 37 7.80 4.31 1.54
CA ARG A 37 8.88 3.33 1.45
C ARG A 37 9.74 3.46 2.69
N LEU A 38 9.66 2.46 3.55
CA LEU A 38 10.42 2.39 4.78
C LEU A 38 11.67 1.56 4.56
N LYS A 39 12.78 1.98 5.16
CA LYS A 39 14.03 1.22 5.12
C LYS A 39 14.46 0.86 6.53
N ASN A 40 14.77 -0.42 6.74
CA ASN A 40 15.39 -0.88 7.98
C ASN A 40 16.88 -0.48 7.96
N PRO A 41 17.35 0.37 8.88
CA PRO A 41 18.74 0.81 8.88
C PRO A 41 19.73 -0.30 9.27
N ALA A 42 19.29 -1.35 9.99
CA ALA A 42 20.18 -2.43 10.42
C ALA A 42 20.25 -3.60 9.44
N THR A 43 19.12 -3.98 8.82
CA THR A 43 19.08 -5.10 7.85
C THR A 43 19.16 -4.64 6.40
N GLY A 44 18.87 -3.36 6.13
CA GLY A 44 18.75 -2.81 4.78
C GLY A 44 17.45 -3.16 4.06
N GLU A 45 16.55 -3.92 4.71
CA GLU A 45 15.28 -4.35 4.15
C GLU A 45 14.33 -3.18 3.86
N GLU A 46 13.61 -3.23 2.74
CA GLU A 46 12.63 -2.22 2.35
C GLU A 46 11.21 -2.74 2.52
N LYS A 47 10.33 -1.90 3.06
CA LYS A 47 8.90 -2.18 3.20
C LYS A 47 8.08 -1.07 2.56
N LEU A 48 7.14 -1.46 1.71
CA LEU A 48 6.18 -0.53 1.09
C LEU A 48 4.87 -0.54 1.86
N LEU A 49 4.34 0.65 2.16
CA LEU A 49 3.04 0.83 2.80
C LEU A 49 2.18 1.78 1.96
N HIS A 50 0.89 1.50 1.89
CA HIS A 50 -0.11 2.38 1.31
C HIS A 50 -1.12 2.72 2.40
N LEU A 51 -1.04 3.94 2.95
CA LEU A 51 -1.80 4.32 4.14
C LEU A 51 -2.77 5.45 3.81
N ARG A 52 -3.95 5.39 4.43
CA ARG A 52 -4.90 6.50 4.51
C ARG A 52 -4.52 7.43 5.67
N PRO A 53 -4.97 8.70 5.69
CA PRO A 53 -4.66 9.66 6.75
C PRO A 53 -5.04 9.22 8.17
N ASP A 54 -6.09 8.41 8.31
CA ASP A 54 -6.50 7.85 9.60
C ASP A 54 -5.50 6.79 10.11
N GLN A 55 -4.87 6.05 9.20
CA GLN A 55 -3.86 5.03 9.50
C GLN A 55 -2.48 5.65 9.78
N GLU A 56 -2.15 6.77 9.15
CA GLU A 56 -0.90 7.51 9.40
C GLU A 56 -0.72 7.92 10.87
N LYS A 57 -1.82 8.16 11.58
CA LYS A 57 -1.79 8.52 13.01
C LYS A 57 -1.27 7.41 13.90
N ASN A 58 -1.33 6.15 13.45
CA ASN A 58 -0.87 5.01 14.21
C ASN A 58 0.61 4.72 13.94
N LYS A 59 1.47 5.23 14.83
CA LYS A 59 2.93 5.10 14.77
C LYS A 59 3.44 3.65 14.72
N ASN A 60 2.61 2.68 15.12
CA ASN A 60 2.96 1.25 15.06
C ASN A 60 3.13 0.75 13.63
N HIS A 61 2.54 1.42 12.62
CA HIS A 61 2.78 1.05 11.21
C HIS A 61 4.20 1.36 10.74
N PHE A 62 4.89 2.26 11.43
CA PHE A 62 6.23 2.73 11.07
C PHE A 62 7.32 2.19 12.00
N THR A 63 6.97 1.45 13.05
CA THR A 63 7.91 0.98 14.07
C THR A 63 7.71 -0.51 14.35
N ASP A 64 8.73 -1.32 14.06
CA ASP A 64 8.80 -2.71 14.50
C ASP A 64 9.63 -2.78 15.79
N PRO A 65 9.17 -3.51 16.84
CA PRO A 65 9.87 -3.60 18.11
C PRO A 65 11.31 -4.15 18.02
N ALA A 66 11.67 -4.87 16.96
CA ALA A 66 13.03 -5.42 16.84
C ALA A 66 14.03 -4.42 16.22
N VAL A 67 13.61 -3.56 15.30
CA VAL A 67 14.52 -2.71 14.52
C VAL A 67 13.70 -1.57 13.91
N GLY A 68 13.80 -0.36 14.48
CA GLY A 68 12.99 0.78 14.04
C GLY A 68 13.22 1.09 12.55
N PHE A 69 12.15 1.04 11.76
CA PHE A 69 12.17 1.53 10.40
C PHE A 69 12.17 3.06 10.42
N VAL A 70 13.03 3.68 9.60
CA VAL A 70 13.06 5.14 9.43
C VAL A 70 12.41 5.47 8.08
N LEU A 71 11.56 6.50 8.09
CA LEU A 71 10.91 7.09 6.91
C LEU A 71 11.92 7.82 6.02
#